data_AF-A0AAF0MAM3-F1
#
_entry.id   AF-A0AAF0MAM3-F1
#
_cell.length_a   1.000
_cell.length_b   1.000
_cell.length_c   1.000
_cell.angle_alpha   90.00
_cell.angle_beta   90.00
_cell.angle_gamma   90.00
#
_symmetry.space_group_name_H-M   'P 1'
#
loop_
_entity.id
_entity.type
_entity.pdbx_description
1 polymer ?
#
loop_
_entity_poly.entity_id
_entity_poly.type
_entity_poly.pdbx_seq_one_letter_code
_entity_poly.pdbx_strand_id
1 'polypeptide(L)'
;MTTTERHERWCGARDPSAFARWTADRSAGCGPHLVPVVRVGRCSSGHPAAEVLRPAVRPLECTLDVVGVPTEGVAVTLTVPLLQVALAARSGAVEVGTVPLDGVGVDESGAVVVADVPPGAVPVHADGSCGAEPGTDAAHPTGAPSGPPASARPARDPDGPRQLVLAARAVWDRVDARAAARAVLDPALDAARDGDAVLVGEALDLVVAAAPPRPVRWTRPVSELFDERPVAPTPAGPAPGDLSALVVRAVRDAVEQGIPFGSGRRLPVRHAVVGVVVAGGLTTAAVGLL
;
A
#
# COMPACT_ATOMS: atom_id res chain seq x y z
N MET A 1 11.64 5.05 11.89
CA MET A 1 10.39 5.78 12.10
C MET A 1 9.33 5.10 11.24
N THR A 2 8.27 4.58 11.85
CA THR A 2 7.12 4.01 11.14
C THR A 2 6.10 5.11 10.88
N THR A 3 5.51 5.13 9.68
CA THR A 3 4.41 6.06 9.40
C THR A 3 3.12 5.53 10.01
N THR A 4 2.21 6.42 10.40
CA THR A 4 0.84 6.02 10.74
C THR A 4 0.05 5.74 9.46
N GLU A 5 -0.94 4.88 9.57
CA GLU A 5 -1.96 4.72 8.52
C GLU A 5 -2.61 6.08 8.21
N ARG A 6 -2.80 6.37 6.92
CA ARG A 6 -3.42 7.64 6.49
C ARG A 6 -4.25 7.48 5.23
N HIS A 7 -5.31 8.26 5.15
CA HIS A 7 -6.15 8.38 3.95
C HIS A 7 -5.66 9.56 3.12
N GLU A 8 -5.46 9.33 1.82
CA GLU A 8 -5.11 10.40 0.88
C GLU A 8 -6.16 10.48 -0.22
N ARG A 9 -6.47 11.70 -0.66
CA ARG A 9 -7.44 11.95 -1.72
C ARG A 9 -6.76 12.58 -2.92
N TRP A 10 -7.06 12.00 -4.08
CA TRP A 10 -6.49 12.38 -5.38
C TRP A 10 -7.60 12.75 -6.35
N CYS A 11 -7.34 13.76 -7.18
CA CYS A 11 -8.24 14.28 -8.21
C CYS A 11 -7.54 14.15 -9.56
N GLY A 12 -8.09 13.35 -10.46
CA GLY A 12 -7.55 13.08 -11.80
C GLY A 12 -7.83 14.19 -12.81
N ALA A 13 -7.66 15.46 -12.41
CA ALA A 13 -8.02 16.61 -13.24
C ALA A 13 -7.13 16.78 -14.48
N ARG A 14 -5.85 16.40 -14.39
CA ARG A 14 -4.87 16.63 -15.48
C ARG A 14 -4.92 15.53 -16.55
N ASP A 15 -5.22 14.29 -16.15
CA ASP A 15 -5.44 13.17 -17.06
C ASP A 15 -6.53 12.22 -16.52
N PRO A 16 -7.81 12.51 -16.80
CA PRO A 16 -8.92 11.68 -16.32
C PRO A 16 -8.89 10.24 -16.83
N SER A 17 -8.30 9.99 -18.01
CA SER A 17 -8.30 8.67 -18.62
C SER A 17 -7.25 7.76 -17.98
N ALA A 18 -6.01 8.25 -17.82
CA ALA A 18 -4.98 7.50 -17.10
C ALA A 18 -5.35 7.30 -15.64
N PHE A 19 -5.92 8.32 -14.98
CA PHE A 19 -6.43 8.20 -13.61
C PHE A 19 -7.53 7.12 -13.47
N ALA A 20 -8.43 7.01 -14.45
CA ALA A 20 -9.48 6.00 -14.44
C ALA A 20 -8.92 4.58 -14.61
N ARG A 21 -7.94 4.37 -15.50
CA ARG A 21 -7.24 3.08 -15.66
C ARG A 21 -6.54 2.68 -14.34
N TRP A 22 -5.76 3.60 -13.78
CA TRP A 22 -5.14 3.41 -12.47
C TRP A 22 -6.14 3.05 -11.37
N THR A 23 -7.28 3.74 -11.31
CA THR A 23 -8.32 3.47 -10.31
C THR A 23 -8.93 2.09 -10.51
N ALA A 24 -9.19 1.69 -11.76
CA ALA A 24 -9.75 0.39 -12.09
C ALA A 24 -8.81 -0.75 -11.67
N ASP A 25 -7.51 -0.61 -11.93
CA ASP A 25 -6.51 -1.61 -11.55
C ASP A 25 -6.48 -1.83 -10.05
N ARG A 26 -6.46 -0.74 -9.25
CA ARG A 26 -6.51 -0.84 -7.77
C ARG A 26 -7.82 -1.42 -7.26
N SER A 27 -8.94 -1.10 -7.91
CA SER A 27 -10.27 -1.55 -7.48
C SER A 27 -10.51 -3.04 -7.77
N ALA A 28 -9.84 -3.58 -8.80
CA ALA A 28 -9.88 -5.00 -9.16
C ALA A 28 -8.96 -5.88 -8.29
N GLY A 29 -8.15 -5.27 -7.42
CA GLY A 29 -7.21 -5.98 -6.55
C GLY A 29 -5.91 -6.37 -7.27
N CYS A 30 -5.25 -5.41 -7.92
CA CYS A 30 -3.98 -5.55 -8.68
C CYS A 30 -2.74 -6.05 -7.90
N GLY A 31 -2.93 -6.79 -6.81
CA GLY A 31 -1.89 -7.43 -6.02
C GLY A 31 -1.74 -6.82 -4.62
N PRO A 32 -1.11 -7.57 -3.68
CA PRO A 32 -1.00 -7.17 -2.27
C PRO A 32 0.00 -6.04 -2.03
N HIS A 33 0.74 -5.62 -3.06
CA HIS A 33 1.87 -4.70 -2.93
C HIS A 33 1.54 -3.26 -3.33
N LEU A 34 0.36 -2.99 -3.89
CA LEU A 34 -0.07 -1.63 -4.23
C LEU A 34 -1.06 -1.11 -3.19
N VAL A 35 -1.00 0.18 -2.88
CA VAL A 35 -1.96 0.81 -1.98
C VAL A 35 -3.39 0.67 -2.52
N PRO A 36 -4.35 0.22 -1.70
CA PRO A 36 -5.72 0.01 -2.15
C PRO A 36 -6.46 1.34 -2.29
N VAL A 37 -7.31 1.41 -3.31
CA VAL A 37 -8.34 2.44 -3.42
C VAL A 37 -9.52 2.01 -2.56
N VAL A 38 -9.91 2.86 -1.60
CA VAL A 38 -11.01 2.59 -0.67
C VAL A 38 -12.31 3.27 -1.06
N ARG A 39 -12.23 4.39 -1.81
CA ARG A 39 -13.41 5.09 -2.34
C ARG A 39 -13.10 5.70 -3.70
N VAL A 40 -14.09 5.72 -4.57
CA VAL A 40 -14.05 6.39 -5.87
C VAL A 40 -15.28 7.29 -5.99
N GLY A 41 -15.11 8.45 -6.59
CA GLY A 41 -16.19 9.40 -6.78
C GLY A 41 -15.78 10.57 -7.67
N ARG A 42 -16.31 11.74 -7.35
CA ARG A 42 -15.97 12.99 -8.03
C ARG A 42 -15.58 14.05 -7.02
N CYS A 43 -14.66 14.93 -7.40
CA CYS A 43 -14.39 16.13 -6.62
C CYS A 43 -15.48 17.20 -6.84
N SER A 44 -15.38 18.32 -6.13
CA SER A 44 -16.30 19.47 -6.24
C SER A 44 -16.39 20.05 -7.66
N SER A 45 -15.31 19.98 -8.44
CA SER A 45 -15.26 20.42 -9.83
C SER A 45 -15.66 19.34 -10.85
N GLY A 46 -16.16 18.19 -10.40
CA GLY A 46 -16.71 17.13 -11.26
C GLY A 46 -15.70 16.15 -11.87
N HIS A 47 -14.40 16.31 -11.62
CA HIS A 47 -13.34 15.38 -12.06
C HIS A 47 -13.40 14.05 -11.30
N PRO A 48 -12.90 12.94 -11.88
CA PRO A 48 -12.76 11.70 -11.13
C PRO A 48 -11.84 11.90 -9.92
N ALA A 49 -12.23 11.31 -8.80
CA ALA A 49 -11.46 11.36 -7.57
C ALA A 49 -11.41 9.99 -6.91
N ALA A 50 -10.31 9.69 -6.24
CA ALA A 50 -10.11 8.46 -5.50
C ALA A 50 -9.52 8.75 -4.12
N GLU A 51 -9.96 8.00 -3.12
CA GLU A 51 -9.37 7.95 -1.79
C GLU A 51 -8.57 6.66 -1.67
N VAL A 52 -7.29 6.76 -1.31
CA VAL A 52 -6.41 5.62 -1.05
C VAL A 52 -6.12 5.47 0.43
N LEU A 53 -5.95 4.23 0.87
CA LEU A 53 -5.47 3.92 2.20
C LEU A 53 -3.97 3.64 2.14
N ARG A 54 -3.14 4.50 2.72
CA ARG A 54 -1.72 4.23 2.92
C ARG A 54 -1.54 3.50 4.25
N PRO A 55 -1.14 2.22 4.24
CA PRO A 55 -0.91 1.48 5.47
C PRO A 55 0.30 2.05 6.23
N ALA A 56 0.37 1.74 7.52
CA ALA A 56 1.54 2.03 8.34
C ALA A 56 2.75 1.23 7.84
N VAL A 57 3.75 1.91 7.28
CA VAL A 57 4.95 1.28 6.75
C VAL A 57 6.20 2.01 7.22
N ARG A 58 7.32 1.31 7.22
CA ARG A 58 8.64 1.91 7.35
C ARG A 58 9.18 2.17 5.94
N PRO A 59 9.61 3.40 5.58
CA PRO A 59 10.25 3.66 4.30
C PRO A 59 11.39 2.67 4.02
N LEU A 60 11.58 2.28 2.77
CA LEU A 60 12.55 1.24 2.41
C LEU A 60 13.97 1.60 2.86
N GLU A 61 14.39 2.85 2.70
CA GLU A 61 15.68 3.34 3.19
C GLU A 61 15.85 3.12 4.71
N CYS A 62 14.86 3.52 5.50
CA CYS A 62 14.84 3.32 6.94
C CYS A 62 14.78 1.84 7.31
N THR A 63 14.16 1.00 6.48
CA THR A 63 14.14 -0.45 6.66
C THR A 63 15.53 -1.03 6.46
N LEU A 64 16.22 -0.64 5.39
CA LEU A 64 17.58 -1.09 5.11
C LEU A 64 18.58 -0.65 6.18
N ASP A 65 18.38 0.52 6.79
CA ASP A 65 19.23 0.98 7.91
C ASP A 65 19.03 0.14 9.17
N VAL A 66 17.81 -0.34 9.43
CA VAL A 66 17.52 -1.25 10.55
C VAL A 66 18.04 -2.66 10.28
N VAL A 67 17.88 -3.16 9.05
CA VAL A 67 18.35 -4.49 8.64
C VAL A 67 19.87 -4.54 8.54
N GLY A 68 20.52 -3.43 8.21
CA GLY A 68 21.96 -3.35 7.98
C GLY A 68 22.35 -3.99 6.66
N VAL A 69 23.03 -5.14 6.72
CA VAL A 69 23.46 -5.91 5.54
C VAL A 69 22.47 -7.07 5.35
N PRO A 70 21.47 -6.95 4.45
CA PRO A 70 20.53 -8.03 4.20
C PRO A 70 21.24 -9.26 3.64
N THR A 71 20.78 -10.44 4.05
CA THR A 71 21.15 -11.69 3.37
C THR A 71 20.48 -11.75 2.00
N GLU A 72 21.02 -12.55 1.07
CA GLU A 72 20.42 -12.73 -0.26
C GLU A 72 18.93 -13.10 -0.16
N GLY A 73 18.55 -14.02 0.73
CA GLY A 73 17.15 -14.41 0.90
C GLY A 73 16.24 -13.30 1.43
N VAL A 74 16.76 -12.36 2.24
CA VAL A 74 16.00 -11.17 2.67
C VAL A 74 15.89 -10.17 1.52
N ALA A 75 16.97 -9.98 0.76
CA ALA A 75 16.96 -9.14 -0.43
C ALA A 75 15.92 -9.64 -1.44
N VAL A 76 15.87 -10.94 -1.72
CA VAL A 76 14.85 -11.57 -2.58
C VAL A 76 13.43 -11.22 -2.10
N THR A 77 13.14 -11.40 -0.81
CA THR A 77 11.82 -11.05 -0.23
C THR A 77 11.45 -9.58 -0.46
N LEU A 78 12.42 -8.67 -0.35
CA LEU A 78 12.18 -7.23 -0.52
C LEU A 78 12.10 -6.80 -2.00
N THR A 79 12.82 -7.47 -2.91
CA THR A 79 12.92 -7.02 -4.30
C THR A 79 11.95 -7.70 -5.24
N VAL A 80 11.52 -8.94 -4.97
CA VAL A 80 10.56 -9.65 -5.83
C VAL A 80 9.26 -8.86 -6.02
N PRO A 81 8.60 -8.35 -4.96
CA PRO A 81 7.40 -7.52 -5.10
C PRO A 81 7.60 -6.29 -5.99
N LEU A 82 8.75 -5.63 -5.86
CA LEU A 82 9.07 -4.41 -6.62
C LEU A 82 9.20 -4.70 -8.11
N LEU A 83 9.93 -5.76 -8.45
CA LEU A 83 10.14 -6.18 -9.83
C LEU A 83 8.87 -6.76 -10.46
N GLN A 84 8.02 -7.44 -9.69
CA GLN A 84 6.71 -7.91 -10.16
C GLN A 84 5.80 -6.75 -10.55
N VAL A 85 5.70 -5.71 -9.71
CA VAL A 85 4.91 -4.51 -10.02
C VAL A 85 5.52 -3.76 -11.21
N ALA A 86 6.85 -3.63 -11.28
CA ALA A 86 7.54 -3.01 -12.41
C ALA A 86 7.26 -3.76 -13.72
N LEU A 87 7.31 -5.10 -13.70
CA LEU A 87 7.03 -5.96 -14.85
C LEU A 87 5.57 -5.83 -15.30
N ALA A 88 4.62 -5.85 -14.37
CA ALA A 88 3.21 -5.66 -14.67
C ALA A 88 2.97 -4.30 -15.32
N ALA A 89 3.66 -3.26 -14.86
CA ALA A 89 3.55 -1.94 -15.45
C ALA A 89 4.20 -1.83 -16.84
N ARG A 90 5.40 -2.37 -17.01
CA ARG A 90 6.11 -2.38 -18.31
C ARG A 90 5.40 -3.22 -19.37
N SER A 91 4.65 -4.25 -18.97
CA SER A 91 3.82 -5.06 -19.87
C SER A 91 2.45 -4.42 -20.15
N GLY A 92 2.11 -3.32 -19.51
CA GLY A 92 0.82 -2.64 -19.63
C GLY A 92 -0.34 -3.33 -18.90
N ALA A 93 -0.03 -4.30 -18.02
CA ALA A 93 -1.04 -5.02 -17.23
C ALA A 93 -1.57 -4.19 -16.04
N VAL A 94 -0.80 -3.22 -15.57
CA VAL A 94 -1.18 -2.30 -14.49
C VAL A 94 -0.66 -0.90 -14.79
N GLU A 95 -1.49 0.12 -14.63
CA GLU A 95 -1.08 1.51 -14.66
C GLU A 95 -0.39 1.87 -13.33
N VAL A 96 0.89 2.23 -13.38
CA VAL A 96 1.66 2.72 -12.22
C VAL A 96 2.06 4.15 -12.51
N GLY A 97 1.64 5.07 -11.63
CA GLY A 97 2.05 6.45 -11.70
C GLY A 97 3.42 6.68 -11.07
N THR A 98 3.69 7.91 -10.67
CA THR A 98 4.99 8.29 -10.13
C THR A 98 5.19 7.70 -8.73
N VAL A 99 6.26 6.93 -8.53
CA VAL A 99 6.62 6.42 -7.20
C VAL A 99 7.60 7.38 -6.54
N PRO A 100 7.22 8.11 -5.48
CA PRO A 100 8.15 8.98 -4.76
C PRO A 100 9.18 8.14 -3.98
N LEU A 101 10.27 8.76 -3.53
CA LEU A 101 11.35 8.06 -2.81
C LEU A 101 10.86 7.37 -1.52
N ASP A 102 9.92 7.99 -0.81
CA ASP A 102 9.26 7.46 0.38
C ASP A 102 8.01 6.61 0.03
N GLY A 103 7.72 6.44 -1.26
CA GLY A 103 6.58 5.68 -1.78
C GLY A 103 6.75 4.17 -1.69
N VAL A 104 7.94 3.67 -1.37
CA VAL A 104 8.18 2.25 -1.12
C VAL A 104 8.47 2.04 0.36
N GLY A 105 7.69 1.18 1.01
CA GLY A 105 7.86 0.85 2.41
C GLY A 105 7.66 -0.63 2.71
N VAL A 106 8.03 -1.01 3.92
CA VAL A 106 7.86 -2.36 4.45
C VAL A 106 7.00 -2.28 5.70
N ASP A 107 5.93 -3.05 5.76
CA ASP A 107 5.03 -3.08 6.90
C ASP A 107 5.58 -3.94 8.07
N GLU A 108 4.85 -3.96 9.18
CA GLU A 108 5.21 -4.74 10.37
C GLU A 108 5.23 -6.26 10.16
N SER A 109 4.65 -6.77 9.07
CA SER A 109 4.74 -8.18 8.67
C SER A 109 5.96 -8.50 7.82
N GLY A 110 6.67 -7.46 7.33
CA GLY A 110 7.76 -7.60 6.37
C GLY A 110 7.30 -7.57 4.92
N ALA A 111 6.04 -7.22 4.65
CA ALA A 111 5.50 -7.09 3.30
C ALA A 111 5.85 -5.74 2.70
N VAL A 112 6.24 -5.76 1.43
CA VAL A 112 6.54 -4.55 0.66
C VAL A 112 5.24 -3.92 0.17
N VAL A 113 5.12 -2.61 0.38
CA VAL A 113 4.01 -1.79 -0.09
C VAL A 113 4.56 -0.64 -0.94
N VAL A 114 3.94 -0.44 -2.09
CA VAL A 114 4.22 0.57 -3.09
C VAL A 114 3.04 1.53 -3.14
N ALA A 115 3.34 2.80 -2.97
CA ALA A 115 2.38 3.87 -2.90
C ALA A 115 2.77 4.95 -3.92
N ASP A 116 2.22 4.80 -5.12
CA ASP A 116 2.42 5.73 -6.22
C ASP A 116 1.46 6.92 -6.18
N VAL A 117 1.86 8.01 -6.82
CA VAL A 117 1.00 9.15 -7.14
C VAL A 117 0.28 8.81 -8.44
N PRO A 118 -1.07 8.80 -8.46
CA PRO A 118 -1.80 8.41 -9.67
C PRO A 118 -1.46 9.31 -10.87
N PRO A 119 -1.44 8.79 -12.10
CA PRO A 119 -1.19 9.59 -13.29
C PRO A 119 -2.16 10.77 -13.42
N GLY A 120 -1.63 11.97 -13.65
CA GLY A 120 -2.44 13.19 -13.81
C GLY A 120 -3.22 13.60 -12.55
N ALA A 121 -2.87 13.07 -11.38
CA ALA A 121 -3.50 13.43 -10.14
C ALA A 121 -2.98 14.74 -9.55
N VAL A 122 -3.88 15.46 -8.89
CA VAL A 122 -3.56 16.54 -7.96
C VAL A 122 -4.13 16.19 -6.58
N PRO A 123 -3.45 16.55 -5.48
CA PRO A 123 -3.98 16.33 -4.15
C PRO A 123 -5.29 17.11 -3.95
N VAL A 124 -6.25 16.50 -3.25
CA VAL A 124 -7.50 17.17 -2.86
C VAL A 124 -7.33 17.70 -1.45
N HIS A 125 -7.52 19.00 -1.27
CA HIS A 125 -7.45 19.63 0.05
C HIS A 125 -8.71 19.33 0.89
N ALA A 126 -8.65 19.61 2.19
CA ALA A 126 -9.74 19.33 3.11
C ALA A 126 -11.04 20.07 2.77
N ASP A 127 -10.95 21.19 2.07
CA ASP A 127 -12.07 21.97 1.52
C ASP A 127 -12.70 21.34 0.27
N GLY A 128 -12.16 20.22 -0.22
CA GLY A 128 -12.63 19.53 -1.41
C GLY A 128 -12.24 20.21 -2.72
N SER A 129 -11.39 21.24 -2.68
CA SER A 129 -10.78 21.83 -3.86
C SER A 129 -9.64 20.93 -4.36
N CYS A 130 -9.54 20.76 -5.68
CA CYS A 130 -8.35 20.18 -6.29
C CYS A 130 -7.27 21.26 -6.27
N GLY A 131 -6.08 20.99 -5.72
CA GLY A 131 -5.00 21.96 -5.66
C GLY A 131 -4.69 22.50 -7.07
N ALA A 132 -5.14 23.72 -7.35
CA ALA A 132 -4.62 24.51 -8.46
C ALA A 132 -3.23 24.98 -8.03
N GLU A 133 -2.27 24.92 -8.95
CA GLU A 133 -0.91 25.36 -8.66
C GLU A 133 -0.91 26.79 -8.06
N PRO A 134 -0.03 27.09 -7.11
CA PRO A 134 0.08 28.45 -6.58
C PRO A 134 0.64 29.37 -7.66
N GLY A 135 -0.24 30.15 -8.28
CA GLY A 135 0.09 31.43 -8.88
C GLY A 135 0.43 31.41 -10.36
N THR A 136 -0.54 31.75 -11.20
CA THR A 136 -0.38 32.90 -12.10
C THR A 136 -1.76 33.51 -12.36
N ASP A 137 -2.22 34.34 -11.42
CA ASP A 137 -3.28 35.30 -11.68
C ASP A 137 -2.77 36.67 -11.24
N ALA A 138 -2.38 37.49 -12.22
CA ALA A 138 -2.52 38.96 -12.24
C ALA A 138 -1.64 39.56 -13.35
N ALA A 139 -2.25 39.81 -14.52
CA ALA A 139 -2.22 41.09 -15.23
C ALA A 139 -2.48 40.89 -16.74
N HIS A 140 -3.70 41.23 -17.16
CA HIS A 140 -3.90 41.78 -18.50
C HIS A 140 -3.09 43.09 -18.60
N PRO A 141 -2.28 43.28 -19.65
CA PRO A 141 -2.71 44.24 -20.65
C PRO A 141 -2.52 43.75 -22.10
N THR A 142 -3.59 43.91 -22.87
CA THR A 142 -3.65 44.34 -24.27
C THR A 142 -2.40 44.20 -25.15
N GLY A 143 -2.46 43.26 -26.11
CA GLY A 143 -1.98 43.46 -27.48
C GLY A 143 -0.65 42.82 -27.90
N ALA A 144 -0.72 41.67 -28.60
CA ALA A 144 0.10 41.30 -29.78
C ALA A 144 -0.25 39.86 -30.26
N PRO A 145 -0.14 39.55 -31.57
CA PRO A 145 -0.68 38.32 -32.14
C PRO A 145 0.24 37.11 -31.97
N SER A 146 -0.34 36.04 -31.41
CA SER A 146 -0.23 34.63 -31.74
C SER A 146 1.03 34.14 -32.47
N GLY A 147 2.08 33.83 -31.71
CA GLY A 147 3.01 32.74 -32.06
C GLY A 147 2.46 31.41 -31.52
N PRO A 148 2.55 30.29 -32.26
CA PRO A 148 2.11 29.01 -31.73
C PRO A 148 2.91 28.68 -30.46
N PRO A 149 2.27 28.24 -29.37
CA PRO A 149 3.00 27.85 -28.17
C PRO A 149 3.91 26.69 -28.56
N ALA A 150 5.22 26.93 -28.50
CA ALA A 150 6.20 25.86 -28.51
C ALA A 150 5.73 24.84 -27.48
N SER A 151 5.39 23.64 -27.93
CA SER A 151 4.97 22.53 -27.08
C SER A 151 6.06 22.33 -26.02
N ALA A 152 5.85 22.94 -24.86
CA ALA A 152 6.58 22.63 -23.66
C ALA A 152 6.31 21.14 -23.45
N ARG A 153 7.27 20.31 -23.84
CA ARG A 153 7.28 18.90 -23.46
C ARG A 153 7.03 18.90 -21.95
N PRO A 154 5.95 18.27 -21.45
CA PRO A 154 5.79 18.12 -20.02
C PRO A 154 7.10 17.48 -19.51
N ALA A 155 7.71 18.11 -18.52
CA ALA A 155 8.85 17.54 -17.81
C ALA A 155 8.49 16.08 -17.54
N ARG A 156 9.30 15.14 -18.04
CA ARG A 156 9.02 13.70 -17.92
C ARG A 156 8.78 13.40 -16.45
N ASP A 157 7.51 13.17 -16.11
CA ASP A 157 7.07 12.71 -14.81
C ASP A 157 7.90 11.46 -14.48
N PRO A 158 8.46 11.33 -13.26
CA PRO A 158 9.30 10.20 -12.92
C PRO A 158 8.58 8.86 -13.21
N ASP A 159 9.17 8.08 -14.11
CA ASP A 159 8.70 6.77 -14.53
C ASP A 159 8.65 5.80 -13.33
N GLY A 160 7.45 5.55 -12.78
CA GLY A 160 7.24 4.70 -11.61
C GLY A 160 7.91 3.33 -11.69
N PRO A 161 7.73 2.56 -12.78
CA PRO A 161 8.42 1.29 -12.99
C PRO A 161 9.94 1.37 -12.85
N ARG A 162 10.55 2.43 -13.39
CA ARG A 162 11.98 2.68 -13.23
C ARG A 162 12.36 2.92 -11.77
N GLN A 163 11.55 3.65 -11.01
CA GLN A 163 11.79 3.87 -9.57
C GLN A 163 11.70 2.57 -8.76
N LEU A 164 10.83 1.65 -9.15
CA LEU A 164 10.74 0.32 -8.52
C LEU A 164 11.99 -0.52 -8.77
N VAL A 165 12.53 -0.50 -10.00
CA VAL A 165 13.81 -1.16 -10.30
C VAL A 165 14.97 -0.53 -9.52
N LEU A 166 14.98 0.81 -9.39
CA LEU A 166 15.97 1.52 -8.58
C LEU A 166 15.86 1.16 -7.09
N ALA A 167 14.66 1.06 -6.55
CA ALA A 167 14.43 0.60 -5.18
C ALA A 167 14.94 -0.84 -5.00
N ALA A 168 14.71 -1.74 -5.97
CA ALA A 168 15.27 -3.08 -5.95
C ALA A 168 16.81 -3.07 -5.97
N ARG A 169 17.43 -2.23 -6.82
CA ARG A 169 18.89 -2.06 -6.87
C ARG A 169 19.45 -1.56 -5.53
N ALA A 170 18.78 -0.62 -4.88
CA ALA A 170 19.19 -0.08 -3.58
C ALA A 170 19.22 -1.17 -2.48
N VAL A 171 18.31 -2.15 -2.53
CA VAL A 171 18.34 -3.32 -1.62
C VAL A 171 19.56 -4.18 -1.90
N TRP A 172 19.82 -4.53 -3.17
CA TRP A 172 20.95 -5.37 -3.56
C TRP A 172 22.31 -4.69 -3.35
N ASP A 173 22.37 -3.37 -3.40
CA ASP A 173 23.57 -2.60 -3.04
C ASP A 173 23.96 -2.76 -1.57
N ARG A 174 22.99 -3.01 -0.68
CA ARG A 174 23.25 -3.28 0.74
C ARG A 174 23.67 -4.73 1.01
N VAL A 175 23.40 -5.67 0.10
CA VAL A 175 23.88 -7.06 0.21
C VAL A 175 25.40 -7.08 0.11
N ASP A 176 26.07 -7.98 0.86
CA ASP A 176 27.53 -8.13 0.81
C ASP A 176 28.03 -8.19 -0.63
N ALA A 177 28.98 -7.32 -0.98
CA ALA A 177 29.57 -7.24 -2.32
C ALA A 177 30.25 -8.54 -2.77
N ARG A 178 30.60 -9.42 -1.83
CA ARG A 178 31.19 -10.75 -2.11
C ARG A 178 30.15 -11.83 -2.42
N ALA A 179 28.86 -11.53 -2.29
CA ALA A 179 27.78 -12.44 -2.62
C ALA A 179 27.85 -12.84 -4.12
N ALA A 180 27.89 -14.14 -4.40
CA ALA A 180 28.07 -14.63 -5.77
C ALA A 180 26.93 -14.19 -6.69
N ALA A 181 25.71 -14.06 -6.17
CA ALA A 181 24.54 -13.61 -6.92
C ALA A 181 24.71 -12.20 -7.49
N ARG A 182 25.46 -11.31 -6.82
CA ARG A 182 25.64 -9.92 -7.26
C ARG A 182 26.34 -9.78 -8.60
N ALA A 183 27.26 -10.70 -8.92
CA ALA A 183 28.00 -10.67 -10.18
C ALA A 183 27.07 -10.77 -11.41
N VAL A 184 25.92 -11.44 -11.26
CA VAL A 184 24.93 -11.62 -12.32
C VAL A 184 23.77 -10.63 -12.18
N LEU A 185 23.35 -10.32 -10.95
CA LEU A 185 22.22 -9.44 -10.67
C LEU A 185 22.49 -7.96 -10.93
N ASP A 186 23.66 -7.46 -10.56
CA ASP A 186 23.98 -6.03 -10.72
C ASP A 186 23.85 -5.57 -12.19
N PRO A 187 24.45 -6.24 -13.20
CA PRO A 187 24.26 -5.85 -14.60
C PRO A 187 22.81 -6.04 -15.08
N ALA A 188 22.08 -7.05 -14.59
CA ALA A 188 20.69 -7.29 -14.97
C ALA A 188 19.76 -6.18 -14.45
N LEU A 189 19.93 -5.76 -13.20
CA LEU A 189 19.16 -4.65 -12.62
C LEU A 189 19.49 -3.31 -13.28
N ASP A 190 20.76 -3.09 -13.64
CA ASP A 190 21.18 -1.90 -14.39
C ASP A 190 20.56 -1.87 -15.80
N ALA A 191 20.49 -3.02 -16.49
CA ALA A 191 19.82 -3.14 -17.78
C ALA A 191 18.29 -2.96 -17.67
N ALA A 192 17.67 -3.54 -16.65
CA ALA A 192 16.22 -3.45 -16.40
C ALA A 192 15.77 -2.02 -16.06
N ARG A 193 16.64 -1.19 -15.47
CA ARG A 193 16.34 0.19 -15.04
C ARG A 193 15.69 1.02 -16.14
N ASP A 194 16.31 1.04 -17.32
CA ASP A 194 15.83 1.77 -18.50
C ASP A 194 15.31 0.80 -19.58
N GLY A 195 15.16 -0.48 -19.21
CA GLY A 195 14.73 -1.58 -20.07
C GLY A 195 13.20 -1.74 -20.16
N ASP A 196 12.80 -2.64 -21.04
CA ASP A 196 11.41 -3.03 -21.26
C ASP A 196 10.96 -4.17 -20.32
N ALA A 197 9.76 -4.70 -20.55
CA ALA A 197 9.22 -5.80 -19.75
C ALA A 197 10.08 -7.07 -19.80
N VAL A 198 10.79 -7.34 -20.92
CA VAL A 198 11.63 -8.53 -21.06
C VAL A 198 12.82 -8.43 -20.11
N LEU A 199 13.53 -7.30 -20.13
CA LEU A 199 14.68 -7.08 -19.25
C LEU A 199 14.31 -7.06 -17.76
N VAL A 200 13.14 -6.50 -17.41
CA VAL A 200 12.64 -6.56 -16.03
C VAL A 200 12.27 -8.01 -15.63
N GLY A 201 11.71 -8.79 -16.55
CA GLY A 201 11.39 -10.20 -16.34
C GLY A 201 12.64 -11.05 -16.11
N GLU A 202 13.68 -10.86 -16.94
CA GLU A 202 14.98 -11.53 -16.77
C GLU A 202 15.63 -11.19 -15.41
N ALA A 203 15.60 -9.92 -15.02
CA ALA A 203 16.09 -9.51 -13.70
C ALA A 203 15.29 -10.16 -12.56
N LEU A 204 13.96 -10.24 -12.68
CA LEU A 204 13.10 -10.92 -11.71
C LEU A 204 13.43 -12.41 -11.59
N ASP A 205 13.60 -13.12 -12.71
CA ASP A 205 13.95 -14.54 -12.72
C ASP A 205 15.30 -14.79 -12.03
N LEU A 206 16.30 -13.94 -12.29
CA LEU A 206 17.60 -14.00 -11.63
C LEU A 206 17.48 -13.73 -10.12
N VAL A 207 16.66 -12.77 -9.70
CA VAL A 207 16.44 -12.48 -8.28
C VAL A 207 15.80 -13.69 -7.59
N VAL A 208 14.76 -14.28 -8.19
CA VAL A 208 14.09 -15.46 -7.64
C VAL A 208 15.05 -16.65 -7.55
N ALA A 209 15.97 -16.80 -8.51
CA ALA A 209 16.97 -17.86 -8.53
C ALA A 209 18.13 -17.64 -7.55
N ALA A 210 18.38 -16.40 -7.10
CA ALA A 210 19.53 -16.06 -6.28
C ALA A 210 19.54 -16.79 -4.93
N ALA A 211 18.40 -16.80 -4.23
CA ALA A 211 18.26 -17.48 -2.95
C ALA A 211 16.78 -17.75 -2.60
N PRO A 212 16.48 -18.76 -1.77
CA PRO A 212 15.14 -18.94 -1.23
C PRO A 212 14.72 -17.72 -0.37
N PRO A 213 13.49 -17.21 -0.50
CA PRO A 213 13.05 -16.04 0.25
C PRO A 213 13.12 -16.29 1.77
N ARG A 214 13.48 -15.24 2.51
CA ARG A 214 13.56 -15.23 3.98
C ARG A 214 12.72 -14.08 4.53
N PRO A 215 11.93 -14.31 5.60
CA PRO A 215 11.09 -13.25 6.16
C PRO A 215 11.95 -12.16 6.78
N VAL A 216 11.50 -10.91 6.63
CA VAL A 216 12.07 -9.76 7.35
C VAL A 216 11.64 -9.88 8.81
N ARG A 217 12.61 -10.11 9.71
CA ARG A 217 12.33 -10.19 11.15
C ARG A 217 12.67 -8.88 11.81
N TRP A 218 11.65 -8.13 12.19
CA TRP A 218 11.82 -6.94 13.01
C TRP A 218 12.29 -7.35 14.41
N THR A 219 13.49 -6.92 14.80
CA THR A 219 13.92 -7.04 16.18
C THR A 219 13.11 -6.03 16.99
N ARG A 220 12.03 -6.48 17.63
CA ARG A 220 11.27 -5.61 18.54
C ARG A 220 12.17 -5.25 19.73
N PRO A 221 12.28 -3.98 20.13
CA PRO A 221 12.91 -3.64 21.39
C PRO A 221 12.20 -4.39 22.51
N VAL A 222 12.95 -5.07 23.37
CA VAL A 222 12.42 -5.83 24.52
C VAL A 222 11.55 -4.94 25.43
N SER A 223 11.75 -3.62 25.40
CA SER A 223 10.97 -2.61 26.11
C SER A 223 9.48 -2.58 25.75
N GLU A 224 9.08 -2.96 24.53
CA GLU A 224 7.64 -3.07 24.16
C GLU A 224 7.02 -4.42 24.53
N LEU A 225 7.85 -5.40 24.89
CA LEU A 225 7.40 -6.70 25.42
C LEU A 225 7.03 -6.60 26.92
N PHE A 226 7.58 -5.59 27.60
CA PHE A 226 7.27 -5.22 28.98
C PHE A 226 6.55 -3.87 29.06
N ASP A 227 5.67 -3.58 28.10
CA ASP A 227 4.66 -2.56 28.29
C ASP A 227 3.68 -3.10 29.34
N GLU A 228 4.04 -2.88 30.61
CA GLU A 228 3.14 -2.98 31.74
C GLU A 228 1.94 -2.11 31.40
N ARG A 229 0.90 -2.75 30.88
CA ARG A 229 -0.45 -2.18 30.80
C ARG A 229 -0.64 -1.43 32.11
N PRO A 230 -0.82 -0.09 32.11
CA PRO A 230 -1.26 0.59 33.31
C PRO A 230 -2.55 -0.13 33.69
N VAL A 231 -2.56 -0.73 34.89
CA VAL A 231 -3.77 -1.29 35.45
C VAL A 231 -4.75 -0.13 35.47
N ALA A 232 -5.67 -0.11 34.50
CA ALA A 232 -6.71 0.89 34.46
C ALA A 232 -7.37 0.85 35.83
N PRO A 233 -7.57 2.00 36.50
CA PRO A 233 -8.26 2.02 37.78
C PRO A 233 -9.59 1.31 37.57
N THR A 234 -9.81 0.27 38.39
CA THR A 234 -11.01 -0.54 38.35
C THR A 234 -12.22 0.39 38.30
N PRO A 235 -13.00 0.44 37.21
CA PRO A 235 -14.19 1.27 37.20
C PRO A 235 -15.10 0.77 38.32
N ALA A 236 -15.52 1.69 39.18
CA ALA A 236 -16.44 1.43 40.28
C ALA A 236 -17.60 0.57 39.77
N GLY A 237 -17.87 -0.53 40.49
CA GLY A 237 -18.88 -1.51 40.09
C GLY A 237 -20.23 -0.84 39.84
N PRO A 238 -20.98 -1.29 38.81
CA PRO A 238 -22.28 -0.72 38.51
C PRO A 238 -23.23 -0.89 39.70
N ALA A 239 -24.03 0.14 39.97
CA ALA A 239 -25.12 0.05 40.94
C ALA A 239 -26.06 -1.11 40.58
N PRO A 240 -26.58 -1.85 41.57
CA PRO A 240 -27.41 -3.02 41.33
C PRO A 240 -28.70 -2.62 40.60
N GLY A 241 -28.88 -3.10 39.37
CA GLY A 241 -30.15 -3.00 38.64
C GLY A 241 -30.07 -2.66 37.15
N ASP A 242 -28.91 -2.25 36.63
CA ASP A 242 -28.84 -1.77 35.24
C ASP A 242 -28.47 -2.89 34.24
N LEU A 243 -29.50 -3.61 33.78
CA LEU A 243 -29.38 -4.65 32.75
C LEU A 243 -28.79 -4.11 31.44
N SER A 244 -28.98 -2.83 31.13
CA SER A 244 -28.49 -2.22 29.90
C SER A 244 -26.96 -2.10 29.88
N ALA A 245 -26.36 -1.70 31.01
CA ALA A 245 -24.92 -1.63 31.17
C ALA A 245 -24.26 -3.01 31.11
N LEU A 246 -24.95 -4.05 31.60
CA LEU A 246 -24.49 -5.43 31.57
C LEU A 246 -24.50 -5.99 30.13
N VAL A 247 -25.54 -5.68 29.35
CA VAL A 247 -25.64 -6.04 27.94
C VAL A 247 -24.58 -5.34 27.10
N VAL A 248 -24.38 -4.02 27.27
CA VAL A 248 -23.36 -3.27 26.53
C VAL A 248 -21.96 -3.81 26.82
N ARG A 249 -21.67 -4.16 28.08
CA ARG A 249 -20.40 -4.77 28.48
C ARG A 249 -20.22 -6.16 27.88
N ALA A 250 -21.26 -7.00 27.90
CA ALA A 250 -21.23 -8.33 27.31
C ALA A 250 -21.02 -8.28 25.79
N VAL A 251 -21.65 -7.33 25.10
CA VAL A 251 -21.46 -7.12 23.65
C VAL A 251 -20.05 -6.63 23.36
N ARG A 252 -19.53 -5.65 24.12
CA ARG A 252 -18.15 -5.18 23.97
C ARG A 252 -17.14 -6.30 24.21
N ASP A 253 -17.30 -7.06 25.30
CA ASP A 253 -16.42 -8.19 25.62
C ASP A 253 -16.50 -9.29 24.54
N ALA A 254 -17.67 -9.53 23.95
CA ALA A 254 -17.82 -10.48 22.84
C ALA A 254 -17.13 -9.99 21.56
N VAL A 255 -17.15 -8.69 21.29
CA VAL A 255 -16.49 -8.07 20.13
C VAL A 255 -14.97 -8.05 20.30
N GLU A 256 -14.48 -7.63 21.46
CA GLU A 256 -13.05 -7.46 21.72
C GLU A 256 -12.35 -8.80 22.02
N GLN A 257 -13.02 -9.73 22.69
CA GLN A 257 -12.41 -10.98 23.19
C GLN A 257 -12.98 -12.25 22.55
N GLY A 258 -14.03 -12.13 21.72
CA GLY A 258 -14.72 -13.27 21.11
C GLY A 258 -15.85 -13.84 21.98
N ILE A 259 -16.77 -14.56 21.32
CA ILE A 259 -17.96 -15.15 21.93
C ILE A 259 -17.55 -16.38 22.76
N PRO A 260 -17.89 -16.46 24.04
CA PRO A 260 -17.58 -17.65 24.85
C PRO A 260 -18.33 -18.87 24.32
N PHE A 261 -17.61 -19.95 24.07
CA PHE A 261 -18.14 -21.23 23.62
C PHE A 261 -17.59 -22.37 24.51
N GLY A 262 -18.43 -22.86 25.41
CA GLY A 262 -18.03 -23.85 26.43
C GLY A 262 -17.19 -23.25 27.57
N SER A 263 -16.72 -24.11 28.49
CA SER A 263 -16.10 -23.74 29.77
C SER A 263 -14.66 -23.19 29.68
N GLY A 264 -14.20 -22.78 28.49
CA GLY A 264 -12.84 -22.21 28.37
C GLY A 264 -12.37 -21.84 26.97
N ARG A 265 -13.23 -21.81 25.96
CA ARG A 265 -12.84 -21.45 24.58
C ARG A 265 -13.64 -20.23 24.13
N ARG A 266 -12.99 -19.30 23.44
CA ARG A 266 -13.65 -18.13 22.85
C ARG A 266 -13.56 -18.22 21.33
N LEU A 267 -14.70 -18.07 20.67
CA LEU A 267 -14.79 -18.06 19.22
C LEU A 267 -14.60 -16.62 18.72
N PRO A 268 -13.66 -16.36 17.80
CA PRO A 268 -13.56 -15.06 17.15
C PRO A 268 -14.87 -14.74 16.43
N VAL A 269 -15.39 -13.51 16.57
CA VAL A 269 -16.70 -13.09 16.03
C VAL A 269 -16.84 -13.40 14.53
N ARG A 270 -15.76 -13.25 13.76
CA ARG A 270 -15.70 -13.60 12.33
C ARG A 270 -16.13 -15.04 12.04
N HIS A 271 -15.74 -16.00 12.89
CA HIS A 271 -16.10 -17.41 12.69
C HIS A 271 -17.55 -17.71 13.08
N ALA A 272 -18.10 -16.98 14.06
CA ALA A 272 -19.50 -17.11 14.42
C ALA A 272 -20.42 -16.57 13.31
N VAL A 273 -20.06 -15.43 12.70
CA VAL A 273 -20.81 -14.86 11.57
C VAL A 273 -20.78 -15.80 10.37
N VAL A 274 -19.61 -16.33 10.01
CA VAL A 274 -19.47 -17.31 8.92
C VAL A 274 -20.30 -18.57 9.21
N GLY A 275 -20.27 -19.09 10.45
CA GLY A 275 -21.08 -20.24 10.85
C GLY A 275 -22.59 -20.01 10.71
N VAL A 276 -23.09 -18.83 11.11
CA VAL A 276 -24.50 -18.46 10.97
C VAL A 276 -24.91 -18.35 9.50
N VAL A 277 -24.07 -17.73 8.66
CA VAL A 277 -24.34 -17.61 7.22
C VAL A 277 -24.38 -18.98 6.54
N VAL A 278 -23.43 -19.87 6.87
CA VAL A 278 -23.38 -21.23 6.31
C VAL A 278 -24.58 -22.06 6.75
N ALA A 279 -24.91 -22.05 8.05
CA ALA A 279 -26.07 -22.76 8.57
C ALA A 279 -27.39 -22.23 7.97
N GLY A 280 -27.52 -20.90 7.86
CA GLY A 280 -28.65 -20.24 7.22
C GLY A 280 -28.81 -20.66 5.76
N GLY A 281 -27.71 -20.61 4.99
CA GLY A 281 -27.66 -21.06 3.60
C GLY A 281 -28.06 -22.52 3.44
N LEU A 282 -27.60 -23.40 4.33
CA LEU A 282 -27.95 -24.82 4.33
C LEU A 282 -29.43 -25.05 4.62
N THR A 283 -30.02 -24.30 5.57
CA THR A 283 -31.46 -24.40 5.86
C THR A 283 -32.32 -23.88 4.71
N THR A 284 -31.95 -22.77 4.07
CA THR A 284 -32.67 -22.29 2.89
C THR A 284 -32.58 -23.25 1.70
N ALA A 285 -31.42 -23.90 1.51
CA ALA A 285 -31.25 -24.93 0.48
C ALA A 285 -32.08 -26.18 0.78
N ALA A 286 -32.15 -26.62 2.03
CA ALA A 286 -32.94 -27.78 2.44
C ALA A 286 -34.47 -27.53 2.32
N VAL A 287 -34.94 -26.31 2.60
CA VAL A 287 -36.35 -25.93 2.45
C VAL A 287 -36.73 -25.69 0.98
N GLY A 288 -35.80 -25.24 0.13
CA GLY A 288 -36.04 -25.11 -1.31
C GLY A 288 -36.00 -26.43 -2.10
N LEU A 289 -35.61 -27.53 -1.47
CA LEU A 289 -35.58 -28.88 -2.04
C LEU A 289 -36.82 -29.73 -1.65
N LEU A 290 -37.71 -29.20 -0.80
CA LEU A 290 -39.01 -29.77 -0.43
C LEU A 290 -40.13 -29.08 -1.22
#